data_AF-A0A1B6M125-F1
#
_entry.id   AF-A0A1B6M125-F1
#
_cell.length_a   1.000
_cell.length_b   1.000
_cell.length_c   1.000
_cell.angle_alpha   90.00
_cell.angle_beta   90.00
_cell.angle_gamma   90.00
#
_symmetry.space_group_name_H-M   'P 1'
#
loop_
_entity.id
_entity.type
_entity.pdbx_description
1 polymer ?
#
loop_
_entity_poly.entity_id
_entity_poly.type
_entity_poly.pdbx_seq_one_letter_code
_entity_poly.pdbx_strand_id
1 'polypeptide(L)'
;MQSALRAQRAPLHVVTRRWTHRTSKELDTIIRVDHAGELGADRIYAGQMAVLGGTSVGPKIQEMWEQEKFHKAKFEELINKYRVRPTAMMPLWNIAGFALGAGTALLGPKAAMACTVAVESVIVEHYNDQLRTLMADPAADKELLQTIQQFRDDEQEHHDTGLDHGAEQAPFYKLLTDTIKLGCKAAISISKVV
;
A
#
# COMPACT_ATOMS: atom_id res chain seq x y z
N MET A 1 56.11 33.78 -40.36
CA MET A 1 55.20 34.55 -39.48
C MET A 1 53.91 33.76 -39.29
N GLN A 2 53.72 33.27 -38.05
CA GLN A 2 52.49 32.85 -37.34
C GLN A 2 51.26 32.46 -38.19
N SER A 3 50.94 31.17 -38.30
CA SER A 3 50.12 30.38 -37.36
C SER A 3 48.69 30.91 -37.21
N ALA A 4 47.79 30.46 -38.08
CA ALA A 4 46.34 30.62 -37.93
C ALA A 4 45.79 29.37 -37.22
N LEU A 5 45.52 29.49 -35.92
CA LEU A 5 44.83 28.49 -35.11
C LEU A 5 43.37 28.36 -35.58
N ARG A 6 43.06 27.30 -36.33
CA ARG A 6 41.69 26.82 -36.50
C ARG A 6 41.25 26.16 -35.20
N ALA A 7 40.38 26.83 -34.45
CA ALA A 7 39.66 26.21 -33.33
C ALA A 7 38.75 25.09 -33.86
N GLN A 8 39.16 23.84 -33.62
CA GLN A 8 38.38 22.65 -33.89
C GLN A 8 37.23 22.59 -32.87
N ARG A 9 36.02 22.97 -33.28
CA ARG A 9 34.82 22.80 -32.45
C ARG A 9 34.50 21.31 -32.39
N ALA A 10 34.69 20.70 -31.22
CA ALA A 10 34.22 19.35 -30.94
C ALA A 10 32.68 19.30 -31.07
N PRO A 11 32.10 18.21 -31.61
CA PRO A 11 30.66 18.06 -31.64
C PRO A 11 30.16 17.88 -30.21
N LEU A 12 29.24 18.76 -29.79
CA LEU A 12 28.48 18.57 -28.57
C LEU A 12 27.61 17.32 -28.77
N HIS A 13 28.03 16.19 -28.20
CA HIS A 13 27.15 15.05 -27.99
C HIS A 13 26.08 15.48 -27.00
N VAL A 14 24.99 16.05 -27.51
CA VAL A 14 23.76 16.23 -26.74
C VAL A 14 23.18 14.83 -26.53
N VAL A 15 23.50 14.22 -25.40
CA VAL A 15 22.75 13.06 -24.90
C VAL A 15 21.36 13.56 -24.52
N THR A 16 20.47 13.65 -25.52
CA THR A 16 19.04 13.75 -25.24
C THR A 16 18.58 12.39 -24.73
N ARG A 17 18.78 12.13 -23.44
CA ARG A 17 18.14 11.00 -22.77
C ARG A 17 16.65 11.35 -22.65
N ARG A 18 15.92 11.17 -23.75
CA ARG A 18 14.48 11.32 -23.80
C ARG A 18 13.90 10.12 -23.05
N TRP A 19 13.82 10.23 -21.73
CA TRP A 19 13.09 9.30 -20.89
C TRP A 19 11.60 9.50 -21.15
N THR A 20 11.10 8.92 -22.24
CA THR A 20 9.70 8.54 -22.34
C THR A 20 9.62 7.05 -22.04
N HIS A 21 10.01 6.67 -20.83
CA HIS A 21 9.66 5.34 -20.35
C HIS A 21 8.17 5.37 -20.06
N ARG A 22 7.39 4.84 -21.00
CA ARG A 22 6.07 4.32 -20.65
C ARG A 22 6.34 3.27 -19.57
N THR A 23 5.78 3.47 -18.39
CA THR A 23 5.88 2.56 -17.26
C THR A 23 5.48 1.16 -17.69
N SER A 24 6.15 0.13 -17.14
CA SER A 24 5.80 -1.24 -17.47
C SER A 24 4.37 -1.52 -17.00
N LYS A 25 3.64 -2.41 -17.70
CA LYS A 25 2.30 -2.80 -17.25
C LYS A 25 2.30 -3.35 -15.83
N GLU A 26 3.40 -3.98 -15.43
CA GLU A 26 3.61 -4.49 -14.08
C GLU A 26 3.68 -3.35 -13.06
N LEU A 27 4.50 -2.32 -13.34
CA LEU A 27 4.63 -1.14 -12.50
C LEU A 27 3.29 -0.41 -12.31
N ASP A 28 2.54 -0.24 -13.40
CA ASP A 28 1.19 0.34 -13.37
C ASP A 28 0.18 -0.49 -12.56
N THR A 29 0.41 -1.79 -12.45
CA THR A 29 -0.45 -2.71 -11.72
C THR A 29 -0.12 -2.66 -10.23
N ILE A 30 1.15 -2.76 -9.89
CA ILE A 30 1.67 -2.67 -8.51
C ILE A 30 1.19 -1.36 -7.86
N ILE A 31 1.57 -0.21 -8.43
CA ILE A 31 1.24 1.11 -7.86
C ILE A 31 -0.27 1.31 -7.71
N ARG A 32 -1.07 0.82 -8.66
CA ARG A 32 -2.53 0.97 -8.62
C ARG A 32 -3.18 0.13 -7.54
N VAL A 33 -2.74 -1.11 -7.40
CA VAL A 33 -3.29 -2.06 -6.43
C VAL A 33 -2.90 -1.61 -5.03
N ASP A 34 -1.66 -1.23 -4.81
CA ASP A 34 -1.18 -0.78 -3.51
C ASP A 34 -1.88 0.52 -3.10
N HIS A 35 -1.97 1.50 -4.00
CA HIS A 35 -2.76 2.71 -3.73
C HIS A 35 -4.22 2.42 -3.33
N ALA A 36 -4.84 1.40 -3.94
CA ALA A 36 -6.19 0.98 -3.56
C ALA A 36 -6.21 0.25 -2.20
N GLY A 37 -5.16 -0.53 -1.90
CA GLY A 37 -4.94 -1.20 -0.62
C GLY A 37 -4.79 -0.20 0.52
N GLU A 38 -3.86 0.75 0.39
CA GLU A 38 -3.61 1.79 1.39
C GLU A 38 -4.84 2.70 1.61
N LEU A 39 -5.60 3.01 0.54
CA LEU A 39 -6.90 3.68 0.75
C LEU A 39 -7.84 2.79 1.58
N GLY A 40 -7.89 1.49 1.30
CA GLY A 40 -8.71 0.54 2.06
C GLY A 40 -8.34 0.51 3.54
N ALA A 41 -7.05 0.39 3.85
CA ALA A 41 -6.53 0.33 5.20
C ALA A 41 -6.73 1.66 5.96
N ASP A 42 -6.42 2.82 5.34
CA ASP A 42 -6.75 4.16 5.88
C ASP A 42 -8.23 4.26 6.28
N ARG A 43 -9.12 3.72 5.45
CA ARG A 43 -10.57 3.77 5.70
C ARG A 43 -11.00 2.79 6.78
N ILE A 44 -10.37 1.62 6.88
CA ILE A 44 -10.59 0.67 7.99
C ILE A 44 -10.23 1.33 9.31
N TYR A 45 -9.03 1.91 9.42
CA TYR A 45 -8.63 2.61 10.64
C TYR A 45 -9.54 3.81 10.96
N ALA A 46 -9.95 4.58 9.96
CA ALA A 46 -10.93 5.65 10.15
C ALA A 46 -12.26 5.13 10.74
N GLY A 47 -12.73 3.97 10.26
CA GLY A 47 -13.93 3.31 10.79
C GLY A 47 -13.73 2.80 12.21
N GLN A 48 -12.58 2.20 12.51
CA GLN A 48 -12.24 1.76 13.87
C GLN A 48 -12.19 2.94 14.84
N MET A 49 -11.52 4.03 14.46
CA MET A 49 -11.42 5.25 15.28
C MET A 49 -12.77 5.93 15.51
N ALA A 50 -13.68 5.88 14.55
CA ALA A 50 -15.04 6.41 14.73
C ALA A 50 -15.81 5.72 15.86
N VAL A 51 -15.46 4.48 16.21
CA VAL A 51 -16.14 3.68 17.25
C VAL A 51 -15.30 3.56 18.52
N LEU A 52 -14.00 3.28 18.40
CA LEU A 52 -13.11 2.95 19.51
C LEU A 52 -12.16 4.09 19.90
N GLY A 53 -12.15 5.22 19.19
CA GLY A 53 -11.19 6.30 19.41
C GLY A 53 -11.21 6.89 20.83
N GLY A 54 -12.37 6.89 21.50
CA GLY A 54 -12.51 7.34 22.89
C GLY A 54 -12.23 6.27 23.96
N THR A 55 -11.81 5.08 23.57
CA THR A 55 -11.56 3.95 24.49
C THR A 55 -10.07 3.79 24.81
N SER A 56 -9.73 2.87 25.70
CA SER A 56 -8.33 2.60 26.08
C SER A 56 -7.47 2.08 24.91
N VAL A 57 -8.05 1.51 23.86
CA VAL A 57 -7.31 1.06 22.67
C VAL A 57 -7.18 2.14 21.59
N GLY A 58 -7.93 3.24 21.72
CA GLY A 58 -7.94 4.34 20.75
C GLY A 58 -6.55 4.91 20.44
N PRO A 59 -5.68 5.19 21.43
CA PRO A 59 -4.33 5.68 21.18
C PRO A 59 -3.49 4.75 20.30
N LYS A 60 -3.59 3.42 20.49
CA LYS A 60 -2.84 2.46 19.68
C LYS A 60 -3.39 2.35 18.26
N ILE A 61 -4.71 2.37 18.09
CA ILE A 61 -5.34 2.41 16.75
C ILE A 61 -4.91 3.69 16.01
N GLN A 62 -4.87 4.81 16.72
CA GLN A 62 -4.45 6.09 16.16
C GLN A 62 -2.98 6.09 15.73
N GLU A 63 -2.10 5.45 16.49
CA GLU A 63 -0.67 5.30 16.15
C GLU A 63 -0.48 4.56 14.83
N MET A 64 -1.07 3.36 14.69
CA MET A 64 -1.01 2.58 13.44
C MET A 64 -1.67 3.35 12.28
N TRP A 65 -2.76 4.07 12.53
CA TRP A 65 -3.42 4.85 11.50
C TRP A 65 -2.56 6.01 10.97
N GLU A 66 -1.71 6.62 11.79
CA GLU A 66 -0.80 7.66 11.29
C GLU A 66 0.29 7.09 10.37
N GLN A 67 0.76 5.86 10.62
CA GLN A 67 1.65 5.14 9.69
C GLN A 67 0.93 4.84 8.37
N GLU A 68 -0.29 4.32 8.44
CA GLU A 68 -1.12 4.04 7.26
C GLU A 68 -1.37 5.29 6.39
N LYS A 69 -1.64 6.45 7.02
CA LYS A 69 -1.78 7.71 6.28
C LYS A 69 -0.52 8.08 5.52
N PHE A 70 0.66 7.78 6.07
CA PHE A 70 1.93 7.97 5.37
C PHE A 70 2.05 7.00 4.18
N HIS A 71 1.67 5.74 4.33
CA HIS A 71 1.69 4.76 3.24
C HIS A 71 0.82 5.20 2.07
N LYS A 72 -0.43 5.54 2.36
CA LYS A 72 -1.37 6.08 1.37
C LYS A 72 -0.82 7.33 0.67
N ALA A 73 -0.30 8.30 1.43
CA ALA A 73 0.26 9.52 0.87
C ALA A 73 1.44 9.22 -0.07
N LYS A 74 2.28 8.23 0.27
CA LYS A 74 3.37 7.79 -0.60
C LYS A 74 2.84 7.18 -1.90
N PHE A 75 1.81 6.34 -1.86
CA PHE A 75 1.24 5.79 -3.09
C PHE A 75 0.47 6.81 -3.92
N GLU A 76 -0.13 7.83 -3.32
CA GLU A 76 -0.67 9.00 -4.03
C GLU A 76 0.43 9.76 -4.78
N GLU A 77 1.61 9.93 -4.16
CA GLU A 77 2.79 10.49 -4.83
C GLU A 77 3.21 9.64 -6.03
N LEU A 78 3.30 8.31 -5.85
CA LEU A 78 3.71 7.36 -6.89
C LEU A 78 2.71 7.33 -8.05
N ILE A 79 1.41 7.33 -7.78
CA ILE A 79 0.35 7.46 -8.79
C ILE A 79 0.61 8.67 -9.70
N ASN A 80 0.90 9.82 -9.10
CA ASN A 80 1.15 11.06 -9.84
C ASN A 80 2.48 11.02 -10.60
N LYS A 81 3.55 10.56 -9.95
CA LYS A 81 4.91 10.48 -10.50
C LYS A 81 4.96 9.58 -11.73
N TYR A 82 4.36 8.40 -11.64
CA TYR A 82 4.37 7.39 -12.70
C TYR A 82 3.17 7.52 -13.66
N ARG A 83 2.27 8.48 -13.40
CA ARG A 83 1.03 8.73 -14.17
C ARG A 83 0.15 7.48 -14.28
N VAL A 84 0.12 6.71 -13.21
CA VAL A 84 -0.69 5.50 -13.09
C VAL A 84 -2.14 5.92 -12.89
N ARG A 85 -3.07 5.26 -13.58
CA ARG A 85 -4.50 5.49 -13.38
C ARG A 85 -4.96 4.69 -12.15
N PRO A 86 -5.56 5.32 -11.12
CA PRO A 86 -6.17 4.61 -10.01
C PRO A 86 -7.28 3.66 -10.47
N THR A 87 -7.57 2.64 -9.68
CA THR A 87 -8.68 1.72 -9.98
C THR A 87 -10.03 2.44 -10.01
N ALA A 88 -10.93 2.03 -10.91
CA ALA A 88 -12.29 2.56 -10.93
C ALA A 88 -13.10 2.24 -9.66
N MET A 89 -12.64 1.26 -8.87
CA MET A 89 -13.33 0.78 -7.66
C MET A 89 -13.05 1.62 -6.41
N MET A 90 -12.22 2.66 -6.50
CA MET A 90 -11.86 3.53 -5.37
C MET A 90 -13.05 4.00 -4.53
N PRO A 91 -14.19 4.47 -5.10
CA PRO A 91 -15.34 4.88 -4.29
C PRO A 91 -15.94 3.74 -3.48
N LEU A 92 -15.94 2.52 -4.03
CA LEU A 92 -16.45 1.34 -3.33
C LEU A 92 -15.51 0.95 -2.19
N TRP A 93 -14.20 0.88 -2.45
CA TRP A 93 -13.18 0.56 -1.44
C TRP A 93 -13.18 1.57 -0.30
N ASN A 94 -13.40 2.85 -0.60
CA ASN A 94 -13.53 3.91 0.39
C ASN A 94 -14.68 3.68 1.39
N ILE A 95 -15.82 3.18 0.90
CA ILE A 95 -17.00 2.89 1.72
C ILE A 95 -16.83 1.55 2.42
N ALA A 96 -16.39 0.52 1.70
CA ALA A 96 -16.23 -0.84 2.21
C ALA A 96 -15.19 -0.90 3.33
N GLY A 97 -14.03 -0.23 3.18
CA GLY A 97 -13.01 -0.16 4.22
C GLY A 97 -13.55 0.47 5.50
N PHE A 98 -14.21 1.63 5.39
CA PHE A 98 -14.83 2.29 6.55
C PHE A 98 -15.88 1.42 7.22
N ALA A 99 -16.78 0.81 6.44
CA ALA A 99 -17.83 -0.05 6.97
C ALA A 99 -17.25 -1.30 7.67
N LEU A 100 -16.19 -1.90 7.12
CA LEU A 100 -15.50 -3.03 7.72
C LEU A 100 -14.84 -2.63 9.04
N GLY A 101 -14.10 -1.52 9.07
CA GLY A 101 -13.44 -1.02 10.27
C GLY A 101 -14.43 -0.66 11.38
N ALA A 102 -15.48 0.10 11.05
CA ALA A 102 -16.52 0.46 12.02
C ALA A 102 -17.31 -0.77 12.48
N GLY A 103 -17.66 -1.67 11.56
CA GLY A 103 -18.41 -2.89 11.87
C GLY A 103 -17.67 -3.83 12.82
N THR A 104 -16.37 -4.05 12.58
CA THR A 104 -15.54 -4.88 13.46
C THR A 104 -15.27 -4.20 14.80
N ALA A 105 -15.11 -2.88 14.81
CA ALA A 105 -14.97 -2.11 16.04
C ALA A 105 -16.25 -2.10 16.90
N LEU A 106 -17.44 -2.13 16.30
CA LEU A 106 -18.71 -2.30 17.02
C LEU A 106 -18.83 -3.67 17.70
N LEU A 107 -18.16 -4.70 17.17
CA LEU A 107 -18.06 -6.01 17.82
C LEU A 107 -17.04 -6.04 18.97
N GLY A 108 -16.28 -4.95 19.14
CA GLY A 108 -15.36 -4.72 20.24
C GLY A 108 -13.88 -4.66 19.81
N PRO A 109 -12.99 -4.25 20.73
CA PRO A 109 -11.59 -3.97 20.43
C PRO A 109 -10.84 -5.20 19.88
N LYS A 110 -11.13 -6.41 20.39
CA LYS A 110 -10.51 -7.65 19.89
C LYS A 110 -10.91 -7.97 18.44
N ALA A 111 -12.17 -7.69 18.08
CA ALA A 111 -12.65 -7.90 16.72
C ALA A 111 -12.07 -6.86 15.74
N ALA A 112 -11.88 -5.62 16.18
CA ALA A 112 -11.11 -4.62 15.43
C ALA A 112 -9.67 -5.10 15.18
N MET A 113 -8.98 -5.60 16.22
CA MET A 113 -7.62 -6.14 16.06
C MET A 113 -7.58 -7.39 15.16
N ALA A 114 -8.61 -8.25 15.23
CA ALA A 114 -8.75 -9.38 14.31
C ALA A 114 -8.93 -8.93 12.84
N CYS A 115 -9.60 -7.80 12.61
CA CYS A 115 -9.69 -7.18 11.31
C CYS A 115 -8.31 -6.72 10.82
N THR A 116 -7.57 -5.98 11.65
CA THR A 116 -6.19 -5.54 11.35
C THR A 116 -5.32 -6.74 10.99
N VAL A 117 -5.23 -7.75 11.87
CA VAL A 117 -4.46 -8.98 11.61
C VAL A 117 -4.84 -9.65 10.29
N ALA A 118 -6.14 -9.72 9.98
CA ALA A 118 -6.63 -10.33 8.75
C ALA A 118 -6.19 -9.57 7.49
N VAL A 119 -6.30 -8.25 7.52
CA VAL A 119 -5.92 -7.34 6.43
C VAL A 119 -4.41 -7.38 6.23
N GLU A 120 -3.64 -7.17 7.30
CA GLU A 120 -2.17 -7.09 7.23
C GLU A 120 -1.55 -8.42 6.80
N SER A 121 -2.12 -9.55 7.20
CA SER A 121 -1.71 -10.86 6.66
C SER A 121 -1.75 -10.90 5.13
N VAL A 122 -2.79 -10.31 4.51
CA VAL A 122 -2.95 -10.30 3.06
C VAL A 122 -2.05 -9.26 2.41
N ILE A 123 -1.89 -8.09 3.01
CA ILE A 123 -1.02 -7.04 2.50
C ILE A 123 0.44 -7.48 2.55
N VAL A 124 0.90 -8.07 3.66
CA VAL A 124 2.26 -8.63 3.77
C VAL A 124 2.48 -9.74 2.73
N GLU A 125 1.53 -10.65 2.53
CA GLU A 125 1.62 -11.68 1.47
C GLU A 125 1.72 -11.02 0.08
N HIS A 126 0.91 -9.98 -0.17
CA HIS A 126 0.91 -9.25 -1.42
C HIS A 126 2.26 -8.55 -1.69
N TYR A 127 2.79 -7.82 -0.71
CA TYR A 127 4.08 -7.14 -0.84
C TYR A 127 5.23 -8.12 -1.03
N ASN A 128 5.23 -9.27 -0.34
CA ASN A 128 6.23 -10.30 -0.58
C ASN A 128 6.20 -10.81 -2.03
N ASP A 129 5.02 -11.00 -2.62
CA ASP A 129 4.88 -11.42 -4.02
C ASP A 129 5.40 -10.34 -4.99
N GLN A 130 5.09 -9.06 -4.72
CA GLN A 130 5.60 -7.95 -5.51
C GLN A 130 7.11 -7.79 -5.40
N LEU A 131 7.69 -7.93 -4.21
CA LEU A 131 9.14 -7.89 -4.00
C LEU A 131 9.84 -8.99 -4.78
N ARG A 132 9.32 -10.23 -4.76
CA ARG A 132 9.87 -11.32 -5.59
C ARG A 132 9.83 -10.97 -7.08
N THR A 133 8.74 -10.36 -7.53
CA THR A 133 8.55 -9.93 -8.92
C THR A 133 9.55 -8.84 -9.31
N LEU A 134 9.69 -7.80 -8.49
CA LEU A 134 10.62 -6.68 -8.72
C LEU A 134 12.08 -7.14 -8.64
N MET A 135 12.43 -7.98 -7.68
CA MET A 135 13.81 -8.50 -7.53
C MET A 135 14.25 -9.41 -8.68
N ALA A 136 13.30 -10.04 -9.38
CA ALA A 136 13.58 -10.87 -10.54
C ALA A 136 13.93 -10.04 -11.80
N ASP A 137 13.59 -8.74 -11.83
CA ASP A 137 13.90 -7.83 -12.93
C ASP A 137 15.09 -6.91 -12.57
N PRO A 138 16.27 -7.07 -13.20
CA PRO A 138 17.42 -6.19 -12.97
C PRO A 138 17.17 -4.71 -13.30
N ALA A 139 16.14 -4.42 -14.09
CA ALA A 139 15.73 -3.06 -14.46
C ALA A 139 14.58 -2.53 -13.59
N ALA A 140 14.17 -3.26 -12.54
CA ALA A 140 13.10 -2.83 -11.65
C ALA A 140 13.38 -1.48 -10.98
N ASP A 141 12.29 -0.79 -10.68
CA ASP A 141 12.34 0.49 -9.99
C ASP A 141 12.81 0.30 -8.54
N LYS A 142 14.01 0.80 -8.25
CA LYS A 142 14.64 0.66 -6.94
C LYS A 142 13.92 1.43 -5.84
N GLU A 143 13.31 2.56 -6.16
CA GLU A 143 12.58 3.36 -5.18
C GLU A 143 11.30 2.65 -4.79
N LEU A 144 10.58 2.09 -5.77
CA LEU A 144 9.39 1.30 -5.49
C LEU A 144 9.73 0.03 -4.69
N LEU A 145 10.80 -0.67 -5.04
CA LEU A 145 11.26 -1.85 -4.29
C LEU A 145 11.54 -1.50 -2.83
N GLN A 146 12.24 -0.38 -2.57
CA GLN A 146 12.52 0.07 -1.21
C GLN A 146 11.25 0.48 -0.45
N THR A 147 10.33 1.16 -1.14
CA THR A 147 9.05 1.58 -0.56
C THR A 147 8.23 0.37 -0.13
N ILE A 148 8.05 -0.61 -1.03
CA ILE A 148 7.31 -1.85 -0.74
C ILE A 148 7.99 -2.65 0.38
N GLN A 149 9.33 -2.71 0.38
CA GLN A 149 10.06 -3.41 1.43
C GLN A 149 9.81 -2.79 2.81
N GLN A 150 9.87 -1.46 2.90
CA GLN A 150 9.58 -0.75 4.12
C GLN A 150 8.14 -1.01 4.58
N PHE A 151 7.15 -0.81 3.70
CA PHE A 151 5.74 -0.94 4.09
C PHE A 151 5.40 -2.39 4.45
N ARG A 152 6.01 -3.38 3.80
CA ARG A 152 5.89 -4.79 4.22
C ARG A 152 6.36 -4.99 5.66
N ASP A 153 7.46 -4.37 6.06
CA ASP A 153 7.97 -4.47 7.43
C ASP A 153 7.04 -3.76 8.42
N ASP A 154 6.54 -2.58 8.06
CA ASP A 154 5.58 -1.80 8.85
C ASP A 154 4.24 -2.56 9.02
N GLU A 155 3.70 -3.18 7.96
CA GLU A 155 2.49 -4.00 8.04
C GLU A 155 2.66 -5.27 8.87
N GLN A 156 3.87 -5.84 8.88
CA GLN A 156 4.17 -6.97 9.77
C GLN A 156 4.13 -6.51 11.24
N GLU A 157 4.59 -5.31 11.54
CA GLU A 157 4.49 -4.72 12.89
C GLU A 157 3.03 -4.45 13.28
N HIS A 158 2.21 -3.93 12.37
CA HIS A 158 0.77 -3.75 12.58
C HIS A 158 0.06 -5.09 12.86
N HIS A 159 0.38 -6.13 12.07
CA HIS A 159 -0.11 -7.48 12.27
C HIS A 159 0.21 -8.00 13.68
N ASP A 160 1.48 -7.92 14.06
CA ASP A 160 1.96 -8.45 15.34
C ASP A 160 1.36 -7.66 16.51
N THR A 161 1.24 -6.35 16.36
CA THR A 161 0.51 -5.48 17.31
C THR A 161 -0.93 -5.94 17.49
N GLY A 162 -1.64 -6.27 16.42
CA GLY A 162 -3.00 -6.78 16.49
C GLY A 162 -3.10 -8.11 17.27
N LEU A 163 -2.13 -9.01 17.09
CA LEU A 163 -2.04 -10.25 17.87
C LEU A 163 -1.82 -9.96 19.36
N ASP A 164 -0.87 -9.08 19.69
CA ASP A 164 -0.57 -8.68 21.06
C ASP A 164 -1.77 -8.01 21.77
N HIS A 165 -2.63 -7.34 21.01
CA HIS A 165 -3.87 -6.73 21.49
C HIS A 165 -5.07 -7.70 21.48
N GLY A 166 -4.82 -9.00 21.35
CA GLY A 166 -5.79 -10.05 21.58
C GLY A 166 -6.73 -10.31 20.40
N ALA A 167 -6.29 -10.07 19.16
CA ALA A 167 -7.04 -10.43 17.95
C ALA A 167 -7.60 -11.86 18.00
N GLU A 168 -6.78 -12.84 18.39
CA GLU A 168 -7.17 -14.26 18.44
C GLU A 168 -8.28 -14.56 19.46
N GLN A 169 -8.52 -13.64 20.39
CA GLN A 169 -9.55 -13.73 21.40
C GLN A 169 -10.89 -13.14 20.93
N ALA A 170 -10.99 -12.69 19.67
CA ALA A 170 -12.23 -12.20 19.09
C ALA A 170 -13.26 -13.35 18.94
N PRO A 171 -14.56 -13.07 19.16
CA PRO A 171 -15.61 -14.04 18.86
C PRO A 171 -15.54 -14.49 17.40
N PHE A 172 -15.56 -15.80 17.17
CA PHE A 172 -15.48 -16.39 15.83
C PHE A 172 -14.24 -15.97 15.03
N TYR A 173 -13.12 -15.68 15.70
CA TYR A 173 -11.88 -15.17 15.11
C TYR A 173 -11.55 -15.77 13.74
N LYS A 174 -11.43 -17.10 13.64
CA LYS A 174 -11.08 -17.78 12.39
C LYS A 174 -12.04 -17.46 11.25
N LEU A 175 -13.36 -17.52 11.49
CA LEU A 175 -14.36 -17.23 10.48
C LEU A 175 -14.31 -15.75 10.04
N LEU A 176 -14.16 -14.84 11.01
CA LEU A 176 -14.04 -13.41 10.74
C LEU A 176 -12.80 -13.13 9.88
N THR A 177 -11.64 -13.61 10.31
CA THR A 177 -10.35 -13.46 9.64
C THR A 177 -10.38 -14.06 8.23
N ASP A 178 -10.86 -15.29 8.06
CA ASP A 178 -10.90 -15.94 6.75
C ASP A 178 -11.83 -15.20 5.77
N THR A 179 -12.95 -14.67 6.27
CA THR A 179 -13.89 -13.86 5.46
C THR A 179 -13.25 -12.54 5.01
N ILE A 180 -12.58 -11.85 5.94
CA ILE A 180 -11.88 -10.59 5.63
C ILE A 180 -10.76 -10.85 4.63
N LYS A 181 -9.93 -11.89 4.86
CA LYS A 181 -8.85 -12.29 3.96
C LYS A 181 -9.37 -12.56 2.54
N LEU A 182 -10.49 -13.28 2.42
CA LEU A 182 -11.14 -13.52 1.13
C LEU A 182 -11.56 -12.22 0.45
N GLY A 183 -12.17 -11.30 1.21
CA GLY A 183 -12.57 -9.97 0.73
C GLY A 183 -11.37 -9.16 0.22
N CYS A 184 -10.28 -9.09 0.98
CA CYS A 184 -9.06 -8.39 0.60
C CYS A 184 -8.44 -8.99 -0.67
N LYS A 185 -8.32 -10.33 -0.76
CA LYS A 185 -7.79 -11.01 -1.96
C LYS A 185 -8.66 -10.76 -3.20
N ALA A 186 -9.98 -10.67 -3.03
CA ALA A 186 -10.89 -10.30 -4.10
C ALA A 186 -10.70 -8.83 -4.53
N ALA A 187 -10.60 -7.90 -3.57
CA ALA A 187 -10.37 -6.48 -3.85
C ALA A 187 -9.05 -6.23 -4.60
N ILE A 188 -7.97 -6.92 -4.21
CA ILE A 188 -6.68 -6.92 -4.91
C ILE A 188 -6.87 -7.42 -6.34
N SER A 189 -7.52 -8.58 -6.52
CA SER A 189 -7.70 -9.21 -7.83
C SER A 189 -8.52 -8.32 -8.78
N ILE A 190 -9.55 -7.66 -8.27
CA ILE A 190 -10.35 -6.70 -9.05
C ILE A 190 -9.50 -5.47 -9.40
N SER A 191 -8.79 -4.89 -8.44
CA SER A 191 -8.00 -3.67 -8.64
C SER A 191 -6.82 -3.85 -9.60
N LYS A 192 -6.37 -5.08 -9.84
CA LYS A 192 -5.39 -5.40 -10.90
C LYS A 192 -5.94 -5.16 -12.32
N VAL A 193 -7.26 -5.26 -12.50
CA VAL A 193 -7.90 -5.27 -13.82
C VAL A 193 -8.57 -3.94 -14.17
N VAL A 194 -9.20 -3.28 -13.20
CA VAL A 194 -10.09 -2.12 -13.43
C VAL A 194 -9.57 -0.82 -12.84
#